data_AF-A0A9P4WZX3-F1
#
_entry.id   AF-A0A9P4WZX3-F1
#
_cell.length_a   1.000
_cell.length_b   1.000
_cell.length_c   1.000
_cell.angle_alpha   90.00
_cell.angle_beta   90.00
_cell.angle_gamma   90.00
#
_symmetry.space_group_name_H-M   'P 1'
#
loop_
_entity.id
_entity.type
_entity.pdbx_description
1 polymer ?
#
loop_
_entity_poly.entity_id
_entity_poly.type
_entity_poly.pdbx_seq_one_letter_code
_entity_poly.pdbx_strand_id
1 'polypeptide(L)' 'MCYWYRSDEMSIRLLHFYILGNLSGVFSGVLAFAISQVNGAHGLSGWQWLFIFEGAITVALGFVVWFLLPDFPATAR' A
#
# COMPACT_ATOMS: atom_id res chain seq x y z
N MET A 1 5.71 -16.63 7.10
CA MET A 1 4.57 -16.56 8.06
C MET A 1 4.72 -17.54 9.22
N CYS A 2 5.09 -18.80 9.01
CA CYS A 2 5.10 -19.80 10.08
C CYS A 2 6.21 -19.68 11.14
N TYR A 3 7.17 -18.75 10.99
CA TYR A 3 8.26 -18.56 11.96
C TYR A 3 7.96 -17.45 13.00
N TRP A 4 6.94 -16.61 12.76
CA TRP A 4 6.63 -15.43 13.60
C TRP A 4 5.31 -15.53 14.36
N TYR A 5 4.41 -16.45 13.98
CA TYR A 5 3.03 -16.49 14.47
C TYR A 5 2.56 -17.90 14.82
N ARG A 6 1.83 -18.03 15.94
CA ARG A 6 1.09 -19.24 16.31
C ARG A 6 -0.12 -19.41 15.39
N SER A 7 -0.53 -20.66 15.15
CA SER A 7 -1.62 -21.02 14.22
C SER A 7 -2.94 -20.28 14.50
N ASP A 8 -3.19 -19.99 15.77
CA ASP A 8 -4.32 -19.28 16.35
C ASP A 8 -4.33 -17.77 16.03
N GLU A 9 -3.15 -17.14 15.86
CA GLU A 9 -3.02 -15.72 15.52
C GLU A 9 -2.81 -15.47 14.02
N MET A 10 -2.51 -16.52 13.26
CA MET A 10 -2.20 -16.41 11.82
C MET A 10 -3.42 -15.98 11.01
N SER A 11 -4.60 -16.52 11.33
CA SER A 11 -5.84 -16.28 10.60
C SER A 11 -6.25 -14.81 10.63
N ILE A 12 -6.12 -14.14 11.77
CA ILE A 12 -6.53 -12.73 11.88
C ILE A 12 -5.57 -11.82 11.12
N ARG A 13 -4.27 -12.11 11.10
CA ARG A 13 -3.29 -11.32 10.33
C ARG A 13 -3.45 -11.53 8.83
N LEU A 14 -3.71 -12.77 8.40
CA LEU A 14 -4.09 -13.08 7.01
C LEU A 14 -5.34 -12.32 6.59
N LEU A 15 -6.35 -12.22 7.46
CA LEU A 15 -7.56 -11.46 7.20
C LEU A 15 -7.24 -9.98 6.93
N HIS A 16 -6.37 -9.36 7.73
CA HIS A 16 -5.95 -7.97 7.49
C HIS A 16 -5.27 -7.81 6.12
N PHE A 17 -4.34 -8.71 5.76
CA PHE A 17 -3.73 -8.70 4.43
C PHE A 17 -4.77 -8.85 3.31
N TYR A 18 -5.76 -9.72 3.50
CA TYR A 18 -6.79 -9.98 2.51
C TYR A 18 -7.73 -8.79 2.33
N ILE A 19 -8.14 -8.15 3.43
CA ILE A 19 -8.98 -6.95 3.41
C ILE A 19 -8.23 -5.80 2.74
N LEU A 20 -6.95 -5.60 3.06
CA LEU A 20 -6.10 -4.59 2.40
C LEU A 20 -5.98 -4.84 0.89
N GLY A 21 -5.86 -6.09 0.46
CA GLY A 21 -5.86 -6.47 -0.95
C GLY A 21 -7.17 -6.11 -1.67
N ASN A 22 -8.31 -6.39 -1.04
CA ASN A 22 -9.62 -6.02 -1.60
C ASN A 22 -9.82 -4.49 -1.65
N LEU A 23 -9.32 -3.78 -0.63
CA LEU A 23 -9.39 -2.34 -0.56
C LEU A 23 -8.57 -1.67 -1.69
N SER A 24 -7.41 -2.23 -2.05
CA SER A 24 -6.61 -1.77 -3.20
C SER A 24 -7.41 -1.77 -4.52
N GLY A 25 -8.28 -2.76 -4.73
CA GLY A 25 -9.18 -2.80 -5.88
C GLY A 25 -10.15 -1.62 -5.93
N VAL A 26 -10.69 -1.21 -4.78
CA VAL A 26 -11.57 -0.02 -4.67
C VAL A 26 -10.79 1.25 -4.94
N PHE A 27 -9.55 1.35 -4.43
CA PHE A 27 -8.68 2.50 -4.70
C PHE A 27 -8.36 2.66 -6.17
N SER A 28 -8.18 1.58 -6.93
CA SER A 28 -7.96 1.64 -8.38
C SER A 28 -9.12 2.31 -9.12
N GLY A 29 -10.37 2.06 -8.71
CA GLY A 29 -11.55 2.72 -9.29
C GLY A 29 -11.62 4.23 -8.99
N VAL A 30 -11.28 4.63 -7.76
CA VAL A 30 -11.20 6.05 -7.38
C VAL A 30 -10.04 6.75 -8.10
N LEU A 31 -8.90 6.07 -8.24
CA LEU A 31 -7.73 6.58 -8.96
C LEU A 31 -8.05 6.83 -10.44
N ALA A 32 -8.78 5.92 -11.08
CA ALA A 32 -9.23 6.10 -12.47
C ALA A 32 -10.13 7.35 -12.63
N PHE A 33 -11.02 7.61 -11.68
CA PHE A 33 -11.84 8.83 -11.66
C PHE A 33 -10.98 10.09 -11.48
N ALA A 34 -10.01 10.06 -10.54
CA ALA A 34 -9.08 11.17 -10.32
C ALA A 34 -8.28 11.49 -11.59
N ILE A 35 -7.77 10.47 -12.29
CA ILE A 35 -7.01 10.66 -13.54
C ILE A 35 -7.87 11.27 -14.65
N SER A 36 -9.15 10.90 -14.72
CA SER A 36 -10.09 11.49 -15.68
C SER A 36 -10.23 13.01 -15.48
N GLN A 37 -10.23 13.47 -14.23
CA GLN A 37 -10.31 14.91 -13.89
C GLN A 37 -9.00 15.68 -14.11
N VAL A 38 -7.85 15.00 -14.05
CA VAL A 38 -6.51 15.63 -14.16
C VAL A 38 -5.96 15.52 -15.59
N ASN A 39 -6.67 14.87 -16.51
CA ASN A 39 -6.28 14.74 -17.90
C ASN A 39 -6.26 16.11 -18.61
N GLY A 40 -5.05 16.64 -18.87
CA GLY A 40 -4.84 17.98 -19.44
C GLY A 40 -4.42 19.04 -18.43
N ALA A 41 -4.37 18.73 -17.14
CA ALA A 41 -3.81 19.63 -16.12
C ALA A 41 -2.27 19.69 -16.27
N HIS A 42 -1.72 20.91 -16.34
CA HIS A 42 -0.28 21.19 -16.51
C HIS A 42 0.36 20.61 -17.79
N GLY A 43 -0.44 20.29 -18.83
CA GLY A 43 0.09 19.77 -20.11
C GLY A 43 0.61 18.33 -20.05
N LEU A 44 0.36 17.63 -18.95
CA LEU A 44 0.73 16.23 -18.74
C LEU A 44 -0.47 15.33 -19.01
N SER A 45 -0.21 14.16 -19.60
CA SER A 45 -1.23 13.16 -19.89
C SER A 45 -1.68 12.46 -18.61
N GLY A 46 -2.94 12.06 -18.51
CA GLY A 46 -3.48 11.40 -17.31
C GLY A 46 -2.68 10.18 -16.83
N TRP A 47 -2.06 9.41 -17.74
CA TRP A 47 -1.22 8.26 -17.38
C TRP A 47 0.08 8.66 -16.65
N GLN A 48 0.63 9.85 -16.91
CA GLN A 48 1.83 10.35 -16.22
C GLN A 48 1.51 10.71 -14.77
N TRP A 49 0.33 11.32 -14.56
CA TRP A 49 -0.19 11.61 -13.23
C TRP A 49 -0.44 10.35 -12.41
N LEU A 50 -0.89 9.25 -13.04
CA LEU A 50 -1.02 7.94 -12.39
C LEU A 50 0.32 7.50 -11.80
N PHE A 51 1.38 7.47 -12.61
CA PHE A 51 2.71 7.03 -12.16
C PHE A 51 3.29 7.90 -11.05
N ILE A 52 3.13 9.23 -11.14
CA ILE A 52 3.61 10.14 -10.10
C ILE A 52 2.87 9.88 -8.78
N PHE A 53 1.56 9.68 -8.83
CA PHE A 53 0.75 9.45 -7.64
C PHE A 53 1.06 8.10 -6.98
N GLU A 54 1.12 7.04 -7.77
CA GLU A 54 1.48 5.69 -7.30
C GLU A 54 2.90 5.67 -6.71
N GLY A 55 3.85 6.32 -7.39
CA GLY A 55 5.23 6.46 -6.91
C GLY A 55 5.32 7.24 -5.60
N ALA A 56 4.60 8.36 -5.48
CA ALA A 56 4.59 9.16 -4.26
C ALA A 56 4.02 8.39 -3.06
N ILE A 57 2.93 7.65 -3.25
CA ILE A 57 2.35 6.80 -2.20
C ILE A 57 3.34 5.70 -1.80
N THR A 58 3.98 5.04 -2.77
CA THR A 58 4.94 3.95 -2.50
C THR A 58 6.13 4.46 -1.70
N VAL A 59 6.66 5.63 -2.06
CA VAL A 59 7.77 6.28 -1.33
C VAL A 59 7.33 6.65 0.09
N ALA A 60 6.15 7.25 0.26
CA ALA A 60 5.63 7.60 1.58
C ALA A 60 5.43 6.36 2.47
N LEU A 61 4.84 5.29 1.93
CA LEU A 61 4.70 4.01 2.63
C LEU A 61 6.07 3.40 2.97
N GLY A 62 7.07 3.52 2.10
CA GLY A 62 8.44 3.10 2.37
C GLY A 62 9.04 3.80 3.59
N PHE A 63 8.85 5.11 3.72
CA PHE A 63 9.27 5.87 4.91
C PHE A 63 8.52 5.44 6.18
N VAL A 64 7.21 5.20 6.08
CA VAL A 64 6.41 4.72 7.21
C VAL A 64 6.88 3.32 7.64
N VAL A 65 7.11 2.41 6.70
CA VAL A 65 7.62 1.07 6.98
C VAL A 65 8.99 1.15 7.64
N TRP A 66 9.88 2.04 7.20
CA TRP A 66 11.19 2.21 7.84
C TRP A 66 11.10 2.59 9.32
N PHE A 67 10.07 3.35 9.73
CA PHE A 67 9.85 3.70 11.14
C PHE A 67 9.03 2.67 11.91
N LEU A 68 8.10 1.99 11.24
CA LEU A 68 7.13 1.09 11.89
C LEU A 68 7.59 -0.35 11.94
N LEU A 69 8.55 -0.77 11.11
CA LEU A 69 9.07 -2.14 11.10
C LEU A 69 9.95 -2.36 12.35
N PRO A 70 9.50 -3.14 13.34
CA PRO A 70 10.36 -3.49 14.46
C PRO A 70 11.40 -4.50 13.99
N ASP A 71 12.62 -4.43 14.53
CA ASP A 71 13.69 -5.39 14.26
C ASP A 71 13.23 -6.84 14.51
N PHE A 72 13.77 -7.77 13.70
CA PHE A 72 13.51 -9.20 13.78
C PHE A 72 13.52 -9.73 15.23
N PRO A 73 12.74 -10.78 15.55
CA PRO A 73 12.52 -11.30 16.91
C PRO A 73 13.77 -11.97 17.50
N ALA A 74 14.87 -12.04 16.75
CA ALA A 74 16.18 -12.44 17.26
C ALA A 74 16.89 -11.31 18.03
N THR A 75 16.47 -10.05 17.89
CA THR A 75 17.10 -8.88 18.54
C THR A 75 16.11 -8.08 19.41
N ALA A 76 14.83 -8.48 19.47
CA ALA A 76 13.86 -7.85 20.35
C ALA A 76 14.21 -8.17 21.83
N ARG A 77 14.55 -7.15 22.60
CA ARG A 77 14.51 -7.19 24.07
C ARG A 77 13.09 -6.96 24.56
#